data_AF-A0AAV5TXX2-F1
#
_entry.id   AF-A0AAV5TXX2-F1
#
_cell.length_a   1.000
_cell.length_b   1.000
_cell.length_c   1.000
_cell.angle_alpha   90.00
_cell.angle_beta   90.00
_cell.angle_gamma   90.00
#
_symmetry.space_group_name_H-M   'P 1'
#
loop_
_entity.id
_entity.type
_entity.pdbx_description
1 polymer ?
#
loop_
_entity_poly.entity_id
_entity_poly.type
_entity_poly.pdbx_seq_one_letter_code
_entity_poly.pdbx_strand_id
1 'polypeptide(L)'
;MKLALLLVSLLVKVNSQDSSATTTTSTCPSGYEPLSGSGCFSFLDSDNVPHTFTSAQDACEAIEGSLVTILSAEENNLIMGEANNKYGKSGSFWLGLTCTNG
;
A
#
# COMPACT_ATOMS: atom_id res chain seq x y z
N MET A 1 16.82 4.10 8.34
CA MET A 1 15.81 4.69 7.44
C MET A 1 14.49 3.95 7.67
N LYS A 2 13.34 4.63 7.65
CA LYS A 2 12.02 4.03 7.87
C LYS A 2 11.10 4.42 6.71
N LEU A 3 10.75 3.43 5.91
CA LEU A 3 9.90 3.56 4.72
C LEU A 3 8.41 3.51 5.13
N ALA A 4 7.52 4.02 4.29
CA ALA A 4 6.07 3.89 4.52
C ALA A 4 5.46 2.91 3.50
N LEU A 5 4.61 1.99 3.96
CA LEU A 5 3.78 1.22 3.05
C LEU A 5 2.46 1.92 2.85
N LEU A 6 2.14 2.20 1.61
CA LEU A 6 0.92 2.87 1.22
C LEU A 6 -0.08 1.86 0.66
N LEU A 7 -1.31 1.88 1.17
CA LEU A 7 -2.48 1.22 0.62
C LEU A 7 -3.35 2.26 -0.08
N VAL A 8 -3.60 2.03 -1.36
CA VAL A 8 -4.68 2.72 -2.09
C VAL A 8 -5.89 1.81 -2.05
N SER A 9 -6.92 2.25 -1.34
CA SER A 9 -8.26 1.68 -1.48
C SER A 9 -8.77 2.07 -2.87
N LEU A 10 -8.57 1.22 -3.86
CA LEU A 10 -9.23 1.38 -5.16
C LEU A 10 -10.73 1.22 -4.96
N LEU A 11 -11.41 2.31 -4.62
CA LEU A 11 -12.73 2.53 -5.17
C LEU A 11 -12.48 2.84 -6.63
N VAL A 12 -12.57 1.83 -7.48
CA VAL A 12 -12.81 2.07 -8.91
C VAL A 12 -14.04 2.99 -8.94
N LYS A 13 -13.85 4.30 -9.17
CA LYS A 13 -14.90 5.12 -9.77
C LYS A 13 -15.06 4.55 -11.16
N VAL A 14 -15.85 3.49 -11.27
CA VAL A 14 -16.36 3.03 -12.55
C VAL A 14 -17.20 4.21 -13.02
N ASN A 15 -16.61 5.08 -13.84
CA ASN A 15 -17.40 6.04 -14.58
C ASN A 15 -18.17 5.20 -15.60
N SER A 16 -19.40 4.88 -15.25
CA SER A 16 -20.34 4.14 -16.07
C SER A 16 -20.53 4.94 -17.37
N GLN A 17 -19.79 4.60 -18.42
CA GLN A 17 -20.07 4.79 -19.86
C GLN A 17 -18.76 4.65 -20.67
N ASP A 18 -18.29 3.42 -20.90
CA ASP A 18 -17.70 3.07 -22.20
C ASP A 18 -17.82 1.57 -22.43
N SER A 19 -18.57 1.22 -23.47
CA SER A 19 -18.88 -0.14 -23.88
C SER A 19 -17.88 -0.60 -24.93
N SER A 20 -16.76 -1.17 -24.52
CA SER A 20 -15.98 -2.06 -25.40
C SER A 20 -15.27 -3.12 -24.57
N ALA A 21 -15.72 -4.37 -24.75
CA ALA A 21 -15.19 -5.53 -24.05
C ALA A 21 -13.71 -5.75 -24.41
N THR A 22 -12.85 -5.91 -23.41
CA THR A 22 -11.90 -7.04 -23.23
C THR A 22 -11.14 -6.87 -21.91
N THR A 23 -11.40 -7.78 -20.97
CA THR A 23 -10.68 -8.01 -19.70
C THR A 23 -10.88 -6.95 -18.60
N THR A 24 -11.72 -7.26 -17.62
CA THR A 24 -11.70 -6.68 -16.28
C THR A 24 -10.41 -7.10 -15.57
N THR A 25 -9.29 -6.53 -15.99
CA THR A 25 -8.04 -6.63 -15.25
C THR A 25 -8.17 -5.67 -14.07
N SER A 26 -8.37 -6.21 -12.88
CA SER A 26 -8.28 -5.51 -11.59
C SER A 26 -6.84 -5.06 -11.35
N THR A 27 -6.32 -4.21 -12.23
CA THR A 27 -4.89 -3.87 -12.28
C THR A 27 -4.65 -2.59 -11.52
N CYS A 28 -3.66 -2.64 -10.64
CA CYS A 28 -3.21 -1.50 -9.89
C CYS A 28 -2.68 -0.38 -10.81
N PRO A 29 -2.75 0.89 -10.38
CA PRO A 29 -2.08 1.98 -11.07
C PRO A 29 -0.58 1.68 -11.24
N SER A 30 0.06 2.29 -12.23
CA SER A 30 1.50 2.10 -12.45
C SER A 30 2.30 2.45 -11.18
N GLY A 31 3.19 1.54 -10.76
CA GLY A 31 3.98 1.68 -9.53
C GLY A 31 3.32 1.13 -8.27
N TYR A 32 2.19 0.44 -8.41
CA TYR A 32 1.49 -0.24 -7.33
C TYR A 32 1.35 -1.73 -7.61
N GLU A 33 1.43 -2.53 -6.54
CA GLU A 33 1.29 -3.98 -6.58
C GLU A 33 -0.07 -4.40 -6.02
N PRO A 34 -0.69 -5.46 -6.58
CA PRO A 34 -1.97 -5.94 -6.11
C PRO A 34 -1.85 -6.57 -4.73
N LEU A 35 -2.75 -6.18 -3.83
CA LEU A 35 -2.95 -6.81 -2.54
C LEU A 35 -4.17 -7.73 -2.66
N SER A 36 -3.98 -9.05 -2.54
CA SER A 36 -5.01 -10.08 -2.77
C SER A 36 -6.40 -9.70 -2.22
N GLY A 37 -7.28 -9.21 -3.09
CA GLY A 37 -8.66 -8.86 -2.76
C GLY A 37 -8.89 -7.58 -1.94
N SER A 38 -7.82 -6.89 -1.52
CA SER A 38 -7.91 -5.76 -0.55
C SER A 38 -7.52 -4.40 -1.12
N GLY A 39 -6.92 -4.36 -2.31
CA GLY A 39 -6.58 -3.11 -2.99
C GLY A 39 -5.21 -3.18 -3.66
N CYS A 40 -4.52 -2.05 -3.70
CA CYS A 40 -3.18 -1.96 -4.27
C CYS A 40 -2.25 -1.25 -3.30
N PHE A 41 -0.99 -1.69 -3.25
CA PHE A 41 -0.01 -1.14 -2.34
C PHE A 41 1.25 -0.67 -3.06
N SER A 42 1.97 0.27 -2.45
CA SER A 42 3.29 0.68 -2.91
C SER A 42 4.16 1.07 -1.72
N PHE A 43 5.46 1.16 -1.96
CA PHE A 43 6.42 1.62 -0.97
C PHE A 43 6.76 3.09 -1.27
N LEU A 44 6.52 3.94 -0.28
CA LEU A 44 6.96 5.33 -0.30
C LEU A 44 8.39 5.39 0.24
N ASP A 45 9.30 5.74 -0.66
CA ASP A 45 10.70 5.94 -0.33
C ASP A 45 10.88 7.26 0.44
N SER A 46 11.25 7.13 1.72
CA SER A 46 11.71 8.26 2.53
C SER A 46 13.17 8.51 2.18
N ASP A 47 13.53 9.64 1.56
CA ASP A 47 14.89 10.01 1.14
C ASP A 47 15.91 10.10 2.31
N ASN A 48 16.15 8.98 3.00
CA ASN A 48 16.90 8.85 4.26
C ASN A 48 16.35 9.65 5.45
N VAL A 49 15.19 10.29 5.33
CA VAL A 49 14.54 11.00 6.44
C VAL A 49 13.77 10.00 7.32
N PRO A 50 14.05 9.89 8.63
CA PRO A 50 13.26 9.04 9.52
C PRO A 50 11.84 9.59 9.66
N HIS A 51 10.83 8.81 9.28
CA HIS A 51 9.43 9.15 9.55
C HIS A 51 8.99 8.64 10.92
N THR A 52 8.15 9.43 11.60
CA THR A 52 7.30 8.93 12.69
C THR A 52 6.12 8.18 12.07
N PHE A 53 5.37 7.42 12.87
CA PHE A 53 4.15 6.78 12.38
C PHE A 53 3.18 7.81 11.79
N THR A 54 2.94 8.92 12.50
CA THR A 54 2.06 9.99 12.04
C THR A 54 2.56 10.62 10.74
N SER A 55 3.85 10.96 10.64
CA SER A 55 4.36 11.56 9.40
C SER A 55 4.38 10.59 8.22
N ALA A 56 4.44 9.29 8.46
CA ALA A 56 4.27 8.27 7.43
C ALA A 56 2.80 8.17 6.99
N GLN A 57 1.85 8.23 7.94
CA GLN A 57 0.42 8.29 7.63
C GLN A 57 0.07 9.55 6.83
N ASP A 58 0.51 10.73 7.27
CA ASP A 58 0.27 12.00 6.58
C ASP A 58 0.83 11.99 5.15
N ALA A 59 2.02 11.39 4.96
CA ALA A 59 2.62 11.24 3.65
C ALA A 59 1.79 10.32 2.74
N CYS A 60 1.19 9.27 3.29
CA CYS A 60 0.29 8.41 2.54
C CYS A 60 -1.02 9.12 2.17
N GLU A 61 -1.60 9.87 3.11
CA GLU A 61 -2.84 10.63 2.91
C GLU A 61 -2.67 11.76 1.90
N ALA A 62 -1.48 12.37 1.82
CA ALA A 62 -1.15 13.40 0.84
C ALA A 62 -1.28 12.92 -0.62
N ILE A 63 -1.26 11.61 -0.86
CA ILE A 63 -1.46 11.01 -2.19
C ILE A 63 -2.72 10.13 -2.26
N GLU A 64 -3.73 10.48 -1.45
CA GLU A 64 -5.02 9.76 -1.38
C GLU A 64 -4.88 8.27 -1.02
N GLY A 65 -3.80 7.90 -0.32
CA GLY A 65 -3.59 6.59 0.26
C GLY A 65 -3.67 6.60 1.78
N SER A 66 -3.35 5.47 2.39
CA SER A 66 -3.23 5.30 3.84
C SER A 66 -2.11 4.33 4.16
N LEU A 67 -1.62 4.24 5.39
CA LEU A 67 -0.69 3.16 5.72
C LEU A 67 -1.37 1.79 5.58
N VAL A 68 -0.66 0.82 5.00
CA VAL A 68 -1.20 -0.54 4.80
C VAL A 68 -1.56 -1.18 6.13
N THR A 69 -2.82 -1.59 6.25
CA THR A 69 -3.28 -2.47 7.34
C THR A 69 -3.30 -3.90 6.84
N ILE A 70 -2.55 -4.77 7.52
CA ILE A 70 -2.48 -6.19 7.18
C ILE A 70 -3.58 -6.92 7.94
N LEU A 71 -4.54 -7.49 7.22
CA LEU A 71 -5.71 -8.19 7.74
C LEU A 71 -5.62 -9.71 7.56
N SER A 72 -4.69 -10.20 6.74
CA SER A 72 -4.49 -11.63 6.52
C SER A 72 -3.03 -12.05 6.44
N ALA A 73 -2.77 -13.34 6.68
CA ALA A 73 -1.44 -13.91 6.51
C ALA A 73 -0.98 -13.91 5.04
N GLU A 74 -1.93 -13.98 4.10
CA GLU A 74 -1.63 -13.90 2.67
C GLU A 74 -1.10 -12.51 2.30
N GLU A 75 -1.81 -11.45 2.74
CA GLU A 75 -1.36 -10.06 2.58
C GLU A 75 0.02 -9.85 3.20
N ASN A 76 0.23 -10.36 4.41
CA ASN A 76 1.52 -10.28 5.08
C ASN A 76 2.63 -10.92 4.24
N ASN A 77 2.41 -12.12 3.71
CA ASN A 77 3.40 -12.84 2.94
C ASN A 77 3.73 -12.15 1.61
N LEU A 78 2.72 -11.59 0.94
CA LEU A 78 2.91 -10.82 -0.29
C LEU A 78 3.73 -9.56 -0.02
N ILE A 79 3.31 -8.76 0.95
CA ILE A 79 3.98 -7.53 1.35
C ILE A 79 5.43 -7.79 1.76
N MET A 80 5.67 -8.82 2.59
CA MET A 80 7.00 -9.20 3.02
C MET A 80 7.86 -9.73 1.87
N GLY A 81 7.26 -10.45 0.91
CA GLY A 81 7.93 -10.90 -0.31
C GLY A 81 8.45 -9.73 -1.13
N GLU A 82 7.58 -8.75 -1.40
CA GLU A 82 7.93 -7.55 -2.16
C GLU A 82 8.93 -6.66 -1.41
N ALA A 83 8.74 -6.48 -0.10
CA ALA A 83 9.66 -5.71 0.74
C ALA A 83 11.07 -6.31 0.72
N ASN A 84 11.17 -7.64 0.85
CA ASN A 84 12.44 -8.36 0.79
C ASN A 84 13.09 -8.30 -0.60
N ASN A 85 12.29 -8.34 -1.68
CA ASN A 85 12.78 -8.22 -3.05
C ASN A 85 13.37 -6.83 -3.30
N LYS A 86 12.65 -5.77 -2.90
CA LYS A 86 13.01 -4.39 -3.18
C LYS A 86 14.09 -3.82 -2.26
N TYR A 87 14.06 -4.17 -0.96
CA TYR A 87 14.93 -3.55 0.06
C TYR A 87 15.78 -4.54 0.86
N GLY A 88 15.65 -5.84 0.60
CA GLY A 88 16.30 -6.88 1.38
C GLY A 88 15.67 -7.09 2.77
N LYS A 89 16.19 -8.08 3.51
CA LYS A 89 15.62 -8.54 4.79
C LYS A 89 15.80 -7.57 5.97
N SER A 90 16.48 -6.44 5.76
CA SER A 90 16.83 -5.49 6.80
C SER A 90 16.02 -4.19 6.74
N GLY A 91 15.07 -4.08 5.79
CA GLY A 91 14.19 -2.93 5.66
C GLY A 91 13.24 -2.78 6.86
N SER A 92 12.96 -1.53 7.25
CA SER A 92 11.96 -1.21 8.26
C SER A 92 10.90 -0.31 7.64
N PHE A 93 9.64 -0.67 7.85
CA PHE A 93 8.51 -0.01 7.22
C PHE A 93 7.41 0.32 8.23
N TRP A 94 6.68 1.39 7.99
CA TRP A 94 5.45 1.71 8.71
C TRP A 94 4.25 1.00 8.08
N LEU A 95 3.41 0.45 8.94
CA LEU A 95 2.12 -0.17 8.62
C LEU A 95 1.04 0.55 9.43
N GLY A 96 -0.19 0.54 8.95
CA GLY A 96 -1.36 1.23 9.52
C GLY A 96 -1.95 0.53 10.75
N LEU A 97 -1.11 -0.04 11.61
CA LEU A 97 -1.55 -0.70 12.83
C LEU A 97 -1.72 0.34 13.94
N THR A 98 -2.97 0.56 14.37
CA THR A 98 -3.27 1.42 15.51
C THR A 98 -3.87 0.59 16.65
N CYS A 99 -3.39 0.81 17.88
CA CYS A 99 -4.00 0.25 19.07
C CYS A 99 -4.97 1.28 19.64
N THR A 100 -6.27 1.07 19.51
CA THR A 100 -7.25 1.82 20.30
C THR A 100 -7.36 1.14 21.66
N ASN A 101 -6.87 1.79 22.73
CA ASN A 101 -7.19 1.34 24.09
C ASN A 101 -8.71 1.44 24.27
N GLY A 102 -9.35 0.30 24.57
CA GLY A 102 -10.79 0.21 24.85
C GLY A 102 -11.17 0.76 26.21
#